data_AF-A0A3M1LZ80-F1
#
_entry.id   AF-A0A3M1LZ80-F1
#
_cell.length_a   1.000
_cell.length_b   1.000
_cell.length_c   1.000
_cell.angle_alpha   90.00
_cell.angle_beta   90.00
_cell.angle_gamma   90.00
#
_symmetry.space_group_name_H-M   'P 1'
#
loop_
_entity.id
_entity.type
_entity.pdbx_description
1 polymer ?
#
loop_
_entity_poly.entity_id
_entity_poly.type
_entity_poly.pdbx_seq_one_letter_code
_entity_poly.pdbx_strand_id
1 'polypeptide(L)'
;MTEPLPRPKRKNPQARTRSPTRPPELRSRAALGLTAAAAEGRFALQRCAGCGGFLYPPRDACAHCLSTDLRWTDADPMGELLAETTVHVSPRLYFRERAPWRVGTVALDAGPVILAHLHPDLPRRARVRIEARLDRSGQAVLVALPQTPTPHMEEAPLMRELSADPRHRRVLIADARAPNAAALAAALRDAGAAEIFAGEAEGWRSHPGRAALEALGVHVLPLDVTDTSSVRELAGEIGGKTDILIANARFIRPGGALARADTAFARDEIEVNYLGLMRLAQAFGPAMCARTADGINSAVAWVNILSVNALSAAPEFGGFCASQAAAHSLSQTLRAEFRDAGLRVMNVYTGPTEDDWHQPLPPPKVTPEALARATIDGLKRGLEDVWCGDIACDFRDRFRRDPRVLERETTMGGEGP
;
A
#
# COMPACT_ATOMS: atom_id res chain seq x y z
N MET A 1 -28.33 0.09 -2.88
CA MET A 1 -27.56 -0.75 -1.96
C MET A 1 -26.65 -1.62 -2.80
N THR A 2 -25.37 -1.66 -2.46
CA THR A 2 -24.35 -2.37 -3.24
C THR A 2 -24.59 -3.86 -3.12
N GLU A 3 -24.63 -4.55 -4.25
CA GLU A 3 -24.75 -6.01 -4.27
C GLU A 3 -23.38 -6.66 -4.02
N PRO A 4 -23.34 -7.88 -3.46
CA PRO A 4 -22.10 -8.63 -3.32
C PRO A 4 -21.37 -8.81 -4.65
N LEU A 5 -20.04 -8.72 -4.60
CA LEU A 5 -19.19 -8.85 -5.76
C LEU A 5 -19.27 -10.27 -6.32
N PRO A 6 -19.63 -10.46 -7.60
CA PRO A 6 -19.58 -11.77 -8.21
C PRO A 6 -18.12 -12.22 -8.38
N ARG A 7 -17.89 -13.53 -8.24
CA ARG A 7 -16.57 -14.12 -8.52
C ARG A 7 -16.17 -13.83 -9.98
N PRO A 8 -14.91 -13.40 -10.24
CA PRO A 8 -14.44 -13.16 -11.59
C PRO A 8 -14.58 -14.41 -12.47
N LYS A 9 -15.11 -14.25 -13.68
CA LYS A 9 -15.15 -15.35 -14.66
C LYS A 9 -13.75 -15.59 -15.21
N ARG A 10 -13.46 -16.86 -15.56
CA ARG A 10 -12.19 -17.22 -16.21
C ARG A 10 -12.04 -16.41 -17.52
N LYS A 11 -10.88 -15.77 -17.69
CA LYS A 11 -10.58 -14.98 -18.87
C LYS A 11 -10.57 -15.86 -20.12
N ASN A 12 -11.23 -15.39 -21.19
CA ASN A 12 -11.15 -16.03 -22.50
C ASN A 12 -9.73 -15.80 -23.06
N PRO A 13 -8.92 -16.85 -23.29
CA PRO A 13 -7.55 -16.70 -23.79
C PRO A 13 -7.48 -16.14 -25.20
N GLN A 14 -8.57 -16.23 -25.98
CA GLN A 14 -8.65 -15.68 -27.34
C GLN A 14 -9.04 -14.20 -27.37
N ALA A 15 -9.57 -13.66 -26.25
CA ALA A 15 -9.95 -12.27 -26.17
C ALA A 15 -8.71 -11.40 -25.94
N ARG A 16 -8.57 -10.32 -26.72
CA ARG A 16 -7.47 -9.36 -26.56
C ARG A 16 -7.53 -8.72 -25.17
N THR A 17 -6.43 -8.80 -24.42
CA THR A 17 -6.26 -8.04 -23.18
C THR A 17 -6.32 -6.55 -23.50
N ARG A 18 -7.19 -5.81 -22.81
CA ARG A 18 -7.26 -4.36 -22.96
C ARG A 18 -5.96 -3.74 -22.43
N SER A 19 -5.54 -2.61 -22.96
CA SER A 19 -4.47 -1.84 -22.34
C SER A 19 -5.06 -0.99 -21.21
N PRO A 20 -4.39 -0.84 -20.06
CA PRO A 20 -4.85 0.05 -19.00
C PRO A 20 -5.01 1.47 -19.55
N THR A 21 -6.11 2.13 -19.24
CA THR A 21 -6.26 3.56 -19.52
C THR A 21 -5.48 4.36 -18.48
N ARG A 22 -4.61 5.25 -18.93
CA ARG A 22 -3.90 6.21 -18.07
C ARG A 22 -4.85 7.35 -17.69
N PRO A 23 -4.87 7.81 -16.44
CA PRO A 23 -5.61 9.00 -16.09
C PRO A 23 -5.02 10.24 -16.76
N PRO A 24 -5.85 11.26 -16.96
CA PRO A 24 -5.45 12.43 -17.73
C PRO A 24 -4.61 13.39 -16.90
N GLU A 25 -3.58 13.94 -17.55
CA GLU A 25 -2.72 15.09 -17.17
C GLU A 25 -2.06 15.05 -15.79
N LEU A 26 -0.81 15.53 -15.73
CA LEU A 26 -0.13 15.80 -14.47
C LEU A 26 -0.91 16.87 -13.70
N ARG A 27 -1.15 16.62 -12.42
CA ARG A 27 -1.74 17.63 -11.54
C ARG A 27 -0.74 18.74 -11.26
N SER A 28 -1.24 19.91 -10.90
CA SER A 28 -0.40 21.02 -10.42
C SER A 28 0.44 20.58 -9.22
N ARG A 29 1.59 21.23 -9.01
CA ARG A 29 2.45 20.97 -7.86
C ARG A 29 1.68 21.10 -6.54
N ALA A 30 0.79 22.09 -6.43
CA ALA A 30 -0.07 22.28 -5.27
C ALA A 30 -0.92 21.03 -4.98
N ALA A 31 -1.49 20.39 -6.01
CA ALA A 31 -2.35 19.22 -5.84
C ALA A 31 -1.60 17.93 -5.43
N LEU A 32 -0.26 17.88 -5.54
CA LEU A 32 0.53 16.72 -5.08
C LEU A 32 0.40 16.50 -3.57
N GLY A 33 0.19 17.55 -2.77
CA GLY A 33 -0.01 17.40 -1.33
C GLY A 33 -1.30 16.66 -0.97
N LEU A 34 -2.37 16.82 -1.77
CA LEU A 34 -3.60 16.04 -1.60
C LEU A 34 -3.34 14.56 -1.90
N THR A 35 -2.58 14.29 -2.96
CA THR A 35 -2.17 12.93 -3.33
C THR A 35 -1.31 12.28 -2.25
N ALA A 36 -0.33 13.01 -1.70
CA ALA A 36 0.50 12.51 -0.60
C ALA A 36 -0.34 12.19 0.66
N ALA A 37 -1.30 13.04 1.02
CA ALA A 37 -2.20 12.75 2.14
C ALA A 37 -3.09 11.52 1.89
N ALA A 38 -3.66 11.40 0.68
CA ALA A 38 -4.49 10.27 0.29
C ALA A 38 -3.70 8.94 0.28
N ALA A 39 -2.42 8.97 -0.09
CA ALA A 39 -1.52 7.82 -0.07
C ALA A 39 -1.33 7.23 1.34
N GLU A 40 -1.51 8.06 2.36
CA GLU A 40 -1.46 7.69 3.79
C GLU A 40 -2.85 7.45 4.38
N GLY A 41 -3.91 7.57 3.57
CA GLY A 41 -5.30 7.42 4.00
C GLY A 41 -5.81 8.59 4.84
N ARG A 42 -5.20 9.77 4.70
CA ARG A 42 -5.59 11.01 5.37
C ARG A 42 -6.42 11.89 4.45
N PHE A 43 -7.39 12.60 5.03
CA PHE A 43 -8.10 13.68 4.36
C PHE A 43 -7.52 15.02 4.81
N ALA A 44 -6.59 15.55 4.02
CA ALA A 44 -5.96 16.84 4.28
C ALA A 44 -6.33 17.85 3.20
N LEU A 45 -6.43 19.12 3.58
CA LEU A 45 -6.61 20.27 2.70
C LEU A 45 -5.57 21.34 3.02
N GLN A 46 -5.35 22.28 2.11
CA GLN A 46 -4.54 23.44 2.41
C GLN A 46 -5.27 24.33 3.42
N ARG A 47 -4.57 24.72 4.48
CA ARG A 47 -5.01 25.69 5.48
C ARG A 47 -4.10 26.90 5.42
N CYS A 48 -4.68 28.08 5.29
CA CYS A 48 -3.93 29.34 5.26
C CYS A 48 -3.44 29.69 6.66
N ALA A 49 -2.15 29.98 6.84
CA ALA A 49 -1.61 30.41 8.13
C ALA A 49 -2.08 31.83 8.53
N GLY A 50 -2.37 32.70 7.54
CA GLY A 50 -2.86 34.06 7.78
C GLY A 50 -4.31 34.13 8.30
N CYS A 51 -5.28 33.62 7.51
CA CYS A 51 -6.70 33.69 7.88
C CYS A 51 -7.26 32.40 8.53
N GLY A 52 -6.48 31.32 8.61
CA GLY A 52 -6.89 30.05 9.21
C GLY A 52 -7.84 29.19 8.38
N GLY A 53 -8.37 29.70 7.26
CA GLY A 53 -9.35 29.03 6.42
C GLY A 53 -8.78 27.87 5.59
N PHE A 54 -9.58 26.82 5.41
CA PHE A 54 -9.29 25.72 4.50
C PHE A 54 -9.61 26.09 3.04
N LEU A 55 -8.83 25.55 2.10
CA LEU A 55 -8.96 25.83 0.68
C LEU A 55 -9.20 24.57 -0.14
N TYR A 56 -10.11 24.71 -1.09
CA TYR A 56 -10.30 23.79 -2.20
C TYR A 56 -10.73 24.58 -3.46
N PRO A 57 -10.25 24.22 -4.66
CA PRO A 57 -9.17 23.27 -4.93
C PRO A 57 -7.81 23.81 -4.43
N PRO A 58 -6.74 22.97 -4.41
CA PRO A 58 -5.41 23.41 -4.02
C PRO A 58 -4.88 24.55 -4.91
N ARG A 59 -4.21 25.53 -4.31
CA ARG A 59 -3.74 26.79 -4.92
C ARG A 59 -2.35 27.16 -4.41
N ASP A 60 -1.71 28.11 -5.09
CA ASP A 60 -0.42 28.69 -4.68
C ASP A 60 -0.57 29.91 -3.76
N ALA A 61 -1.78 30.47 -3.65
CA ALA A 61 -2.10 31.59 -2.76
C ALA A 61 -3.54 31.47 -2.21
N CYS A 62 -3.76 32.04 -1.02
CA CYS A 62 -5.06 32.03 -0.35
C CYS A 62 -6.08 32.87 -1.14
N ALA A 63 -7.26 32.30 -1.41
CA ALA A 63 -8.34 33.02 -2.11
C ALA A 63 -8.98 34.15 -1.27
N HIS A 64 -8.74 34.19 0.05
CA HIS A 64 -9.33 35.18 0.95
C HIS A 64 -8.37 36.33 1.29
N CYS A 65 -7.15 36.02 1.71
CA CYS A 65 -6.17 37.02 2.16
C CYS A 65 -4.90 37.13 1.31
N LEU A 66 -4.82 36.38 0.20
CA LEU A 66 -3.67 36.33 -0.72
C LEU A 66 -2.33 35.87 -0.11
N SER A 67 -2.32 35.43 1.16
CA SER A 67 -1.15 34.80 1.79
C SER A 67 -0.71 33.55 1.02
N THR A 68 0.60 33.38 0.88
CA THR A 68 1.25 32.22 0.26
C THR A 68 1.67 31.16 1.28
N ASP A 69 1.54 31.42 2.59
CA ASP A 69 1.78 30.42 3.64
C ASP A 69 0.56 29.48 3.76
N LEU A 70 0.52 28.49 2.86
CA LEU A 70 -0.50 27.45 2.79
C LEU A 70 0.08 26.11 3.24
N ARG A 71 -0.46 25.55 4.32
CA ARG A 71 0.03 24.29 4.90
C ARG A 71 -0.99 23.18 4.76
N TRP A 72 -0.55 21.98 4.41
CA TRP A 72 -1.42 20.80 4.40
C TRP A 72 -1.75 20.39 5.83
N THR A 73 -3.03 20.42 6.17
CA THR A 73 -3.54 20.07 7.50
C THR A 73 -4.71 19.10 7.35
N ASP A 74 -4.80 18.13 8.26
CA ASP A 74 -5.96 17.23 8.29
C ASP A 74 -7.23 18.06 8.52
N ALA A 75 -8.23 17.84 7.67
CA ALA A 75 -9.50 18.54 7.70
C ALA A 75 -10.58 17.61 8.22
N ASP A 76 -11.64 18.16 8.80
CA ASP A 76 -12.85 17.39 9.12
C ASP A 76 -13.44 16.83 7.81
N PRO A 77 -13.55 15.50 7.65
CA PRO A 77 -14.07 14.88 6.44
C PRO A 77 -15.60 14.99 6.32
N MET A 78 -16.31 15.53 7.30
CA MET A 78 -17.76 15.57 7.31
C MET A 78 -18.30 16.74 6.47
N GLY A 79 -19.44 16.52 5.81
CA GLY A 79 -20.09 17.54 5.01
C GLY A 79 -21.51 17.20 4.59
N GLU A 80 -22.19 18.14 3.93
CA GLU A 80 -23.55 17.99 3.38
C GLU A 80 -23.52 17.95 1.84
N LEU A 81 -24.19 16.96 1.25
CA LEU A 81 -24.33 16.86 -0.20
C LEU A 81 -25.33 17.92 -0.70
N LEU A 82 -24.82 18.94 -1.39
CA LEU A 82 -25.62 20.05 -1.92
C LEU A 82 -26.32 19.68 -3.24
N ALA A 83 -25.56 19.06 -4.15
CA ALA A 83 -26.02 18.74 -5.50
C ALA A 83 -25.37 17.46 -6.00
N GLU A 84 -26.07 16.71 -6.84
CA GLU A 84 -25.57 15.49 -7.49
C GLU A 84 -25.91 15.49 -8.98
N THR A 85 -25.08 14.81 -9.77
CA THR A 85 -25.35 14.48 -11.16
C THR A 85 -24.68 13.16 -11.54
N THR A 86 -25.16 12.54 -12.61
CA THR A 86 -24.59 11.31 -13.15
C THR A 86 -23.94 11.61 -14.49
N VAL A 87 -22.65 11.30 -14.60
CA VAL A 87 -21.92 11.44 -15.87
C VAL A 87 -22.08 10.15 -16.65
N HIS A 88 -22.79 10.22 -17.78
CA HIS A 88 -23.06 9.07 -18.66
C HIS A 88 -22.05 8.88 -19.77
N VAL A 89 -21.39 9.95 -20.22
CA VAL A 89 -20.45 9.94 -21.35
C VAL A 89 -19.31 10.89 -21.04
N SER A 90 -18.08 10.51 -21.40
CA SER A 90 -16.91 11.39 -21.34
C SER A 90 -16.04 11.23 -22.59
N PRO A 91 -15.48 12.34 -23.11
CA PRO A 91 -14.54 12.29 -24.23
C PRO A 91 -13.17 11.70 -23.83
N ARG A 92 -12.85 11.67 -22.52
CA ARG A 92 -11.58 11.10 -22.02
C ARG A 92 -11.73 9.60 -21.83
N LEU A 93 -10.90 8.80 -22.53
CA LEU A 93 -10.94 7.33 -22.52
C LEU A 93 -10.92 6.74 -21.10
N TYR A 94 -10.08 7.29 -20.22
CA TYR A 94 -10.01 6.90 -18.82
C TYR A 94 -11.38 6.95 -18.14
N PHE A 95 -12.07 8.08 -18.22
CA PHE A 95 -13.39 8.22 -17.59
C PHE A 95 -14.49 7.45 -18.33
N ARG A 96 -14.37 7.29 -19.66
CA ARG A 96 -15.36 6.55 -20.46
C ARG A 96 -15.53 5.10 -20.01
N GLU A 97 -14.47 4.42 -19.60
CA GLU A 97 -14.54 3.04 -19.11
C GLU A 97 -15.22 2.91 -17.74
N ARG A 98 -15.44 4.03 -17.04
CA ARG A 98 -16.03 4.11 -15.69
C ARG A 98 -17.46 4.64 -15.71
N ALA A 99 -17.99 4.95 -16.90
CA ALA A 99 -19.36 5.43 -17.08
C ALA A 99 -20.40 4.31 -16.91
N PRO A 100 -21.58 4.60 -16.33
CA PRO A 100 -21.93 5.87 -15.67
C PRO A 100 -21.35 5.97 -14.24
N TRP A 101 -20.99 7.17 -13.80
CA TRP A 101 -20.62 7.43 -12.39
C TRP A 101 -21.31 8.67 -11.83
N ARG A 102 -21.54 8.67 -10.51
CA ARG A 102 -22.15 9.79 -9.79
C ARG A 102 -21.07 10.75 -9.28
N VAL A 103 -21.30 12.04 -9.46
CA VAL A 103 -20.49 13.11 -8.87
C VAL A 103 -21.40 14.11 -8.16
N GLY A 104 -20.86 14.80 -7.17
CA GLY A 104 -21.62 15.80 -6.45
C GLY A 104 -20.74 16.84 -5.79
N THR A 105 -21.41 17.89 -5.37
CA THR A 105 -20.83 19.02 -4.67
C THR A 105 -21.17 18.91 -3.19
N VAL A 106 -20.15 18.90 -2.33
CA VAL A 106 -20.30 18.70 -0.88
C VAL A 106 -19.82 19.96 -0.16
N ALA A 107 -20.66 20.55 0.67
CA ALA A 107 -20.26 21.58 1.62
C ALA A 107 -19.62 20.91 2.83
N LEU A 108 -18.31 21.08 3.03
CA LEU A 108 -17.62 20.55 4.20
C LEU A 108 -17.86 21.42 5.42
N ASP A 109 -17.89 20.78 6.58
CA ASP A 109 -17.90 21.47 7.88
C ASP A 109 -16.63 22.29 8.09
N ALA A 110 -15.52 21.83 7.50
CA ALA A 110 -14.26 22.56 7.48
C ALA A 110 -14.34 23.90 6.71
N GLY A 111 -15.45 24.18 6.02
CA GLY A 111 -15.72 25.44 5.32
C GLY A 111 -15.82 25.36 3.80
N PRO A 112 -14.87 24.73 3.07
CA PRO A 112 -14.89 24.78 1.62
C PRO A 112 -15.92 23.81 1.01
N VAL A 113 -16.36 24.15 -0.19
CA VAL A 113 -17.24 23.32 -1.01
C VAL A 113 -16.38 22.52 -1.99
N ILE A 114 -16.51 21.19 -1.98
CA ILE A 114 -15.68 20.28 -2.79
C ILE A 114 -16.47 19.53 -3.85
N LEU A 115 -15.78 19.07 -4.89
CA LEU A 115 -16.31 18.12 -5.87
C LEU A 115 -15.82 16.71 -5.52
N ALA A 116 -16.73 15.75 -5.42
CA ALA A 116 -16.41 14.37 -5.08
C ALA A 116 -17.20 13.37 -5.96
N HIS A 117 -16.64 12.18 -6.13
CA HIS A 117 -17.41 11.02 -6.61
C HIS A 117 -18.37 10.60 -5.51
N LEU A 118 -19.58 10.19 -5.87
CA LEU A 118 -20.57 9.74 -4.88
C LEU A 118 -20.64 8.22 -4.89
N HIS A 119 -20.60 7.63 -3.70
CA HIS A 119 -20.86 6.21 -3.54
C HIS A 119 -22.29 5.86 -4.03
N PRO A 120 -22.50 4.70 -4.69
CA PRO A 120 -23.84 4.31 -5.16
C PRO A 120 -24.90 4.25 -4.06
N ASP A 121 -24.51 3.88 -2.83
CA ASP A 121 -25.43 3.75 -1.69
C ASP A 121 -25.79 5.06 -1.01
N LEU A 122 -25.26 6.17 -1.50
CA LEU A 122 -25.43 7.47 -0.88
C LEU A 122 -26.81 8.06 -1.25
N PRO A 123 -27.68 8.36 -0.27
CA PRO A 123 -29.00 8.93 -0.54
C PRO A 123 -28.92 10.40 -0.98
N ARG A 124 -30.01 10.92 -1.55
CA ARG A 124 -30.08 12.33 -1.96
C ARG A 124 -30.04 13.24 -0.74
N ARG A 125 -29.33 14.38 -0.89
CA ARG A 125 -29.19 15.42 0.16
C ARG A 125 -28.82 14.82 1.52
N ALA A 126 -27.87 13.91 1.50
CA ALA A 126 -27.41 13.23 2.69
C ALA A 126 -26.25 13.97 3.34
N ARG A 127 -26.10 13.73 4.64
CA ARG A 127 -24.86 13.96 5.35
C ARG A 127 -23.84 12.90 4.96
N VAL A 128 -22.63 13.33 4.63
CA VAL A 128 -21.59 12.47 4.04
C VAL A 128 -20.29 12.56 4.80
N ARG A 129 -19.47 11.52 4.63
CA ARG A 129 -18.07 11.51 5.03
C ARG A 129 -17.21 11.41 3.77
N ILE A 130 -16.23 12.29 3.65
CA ILE A 130 -15.30 12.29 2.53
C ILE A 130 -14.11 11.41 2.85
N GLU A 131 -13.72 10.60 1.87
CA GLU A 131 -12.43 9.92 1.85
C GLU A 131 -11.62 10.36 0.65
N ALA A 132 -10.32 10.56 0.86
CA ALA A 132 -9.35 10.67 -0.22
C ALA A 132 -8.68 9.31 -0.40
N ARG A 133 -8.82 8.71 -1.58
CA ARG A 133 -8.16 7.45 -1.97
C ARG A 133 -7.35 7.64 -3.24
N LEU A 134 -6.41 6.74 -3.51
CA LEU A 134 -5.64 6.78 -4.74
C LEU A 134 -6.33 6.00 -5.85
N ASP A 135 -6.42 6.58 -7.04
CA ASP A 135 -6.72 5.81 -8.25
C ASP A 135 -5.53 4.92 -8.66
N ARG A 136 -5.70 4.17 -9.75
CA ARG A 136 -4.65 3.26 -10.24
C ARG A 136 -3.35 3.95 -10.62
N SER A 137 -3.37 5.25 -10.93
CA SER A 137 -2.16 6.00 -11.25
C SER A 137 -1.50 6.68 -10.05
N GLY A 138 -2.04 6.44 -8.85
CA GLY A 138 -1.60 7.13 -7.65
C GLY A 138 -2.04 8.58 -7.60
N GLN A 139 -3.21 8.95 -8.14
CA GLN A 139 -3.78 10.29 -7.95
C GLN A 139 -4.90 10.27 -6.92
N ALA A 140 -4.98 11.30 -6.06
CA ALA A 140 -6.06 11.43 -5.10
C ALA A 140 -7.42 11.62 -5.76
N VAL A 141 -8.38 10.78 -5.41
CA VAL A 141 -9.79 10.88 -5.75
C VAL A 141 -10.57 11.07 -4.45
N LEU A 142 -11.40 12.11 -4.43
CA LEU A 142 -12.32 12.37 -3.33
C LEU A 142 -13.62 11.59 -3.57
N VAL A 143 -14.02 10.81 -2.58
CA VAL A 143 -15.25 10.01 -2.60
C VAL A 143 -16.10 10.39 -1.39
N ALA A 144 -17.34 10.77 -1.64
CA ALA A 144 -18.35 10.93 -0.62
C ALA A 144 -18.98 9.56 -0.32
N LEU A 145 -18.94 9.18 0.96
CA LEU A 145 -19.47 7.94 1.50
C LEU A 145 -20.63 8.24 2.46
N PRO A 146 -21.57 7.28 2.64
CA PRO A 146 -22.50 7.33 3.76
C PRO A 146 -21.76 7.40 5.11
N GLN A 147 -22.34 8.07 6.10
CA GLN A 147 -21.74 8.15 7.43
C GLN A 147 -21.60 6.77 8.09
N THR A 148 -22.65 5.97 7.99
CA THR A 148 -22.68 4.61 8.49
C THR A 148 -22.33 3.66 7.36
N PRO A 149 -21.38 2.73 7.56
CA PRO A 149 -21.05 1.72 6.56
C PRO A 149 -22.29 0.91 6.15
N THR A 150 -22.48 0.74 4.84
CA THR A 150 -23.53 -0.13 4.29
C THR A 150 -22.97 -1.52 3.99
N PRO A 151 -23.79 -2.59 4.02
CA PRO A 151 -23.37 -3.90 3.58
C PRO A 151 -22.75 -3.84 2.17
N HIS A 152 -21.61 -4.52 2.00
CA HIS A 152 -20.90 -4.63 0.72
C HIS A 152 -20.42 -3.30 0.11
N MET A 153 -20.38 -2.18 0.84
CA MET A 153 -19.98 -0.88 0.25
C MET A 153 -18.60 -0.91 -0.43
N GLU A 154 -17.61 -1.60 0.16
CA GLU A 154 -16.26 -1.73 -0.41
C GLU A 154 -16.23 -2.60 -1.68
N GLU A 155 -17.32 -3.31 -1.96
CA GLU A 155 -17.49 -4.15 -3.16
C GLU A 155 -18.00 -3.35 -4.36
N ALA A 156 -18.41 -2.09 -4.16
CA ALA A 156 -18.83 -1.21 -5.24
C ALA A 156 -17.69 -1.01 -6.27
N PRO A 157 -17.98 -0.96 -7.59
CA PRO A 157 -16.95 -0.86 -8.62
C PRO A 157 -15.95 0.29 -8.40
N LEU A 158 -16.43 1.46 -7.97
CA LEU A 158 -15.58 2.61 -7.62
C LEU A 158 -14.61 2.27 -6.47
N MET A 159 -15.10 1.67 -5.38
CA MET A 159 -14.28 1.35 -4.21
C MET A 159 -13.26 0.24 -4.52
N ARG A 160 -13.65 -0.74 -5.33
CA ARG A 160 -12.74 -1.79 -5.82
C ARG A 160 -11.65 -1.24 -6.72
N GLU A 161 -11.93 -0.18 -7.48
CA GLU A 161 -10.93 0.46 -8.31
C GLU A 161 -9.90 1.25 -7.49
N LEU A 162 -10.36 1.88 -6.41
CA LEU A 162 -9.56 2.72 -5.51
C LEU A 162 -8.80 1.93 -4.44
N SER A 163 -8.91 0.60 -4.43
CA SER A 163 -8.28 -0.29 -3.46
C SER A 163 -7.52 -1.44 -4.12
N ALA A 164 -6.89 -2.25 -3.28
CA ALA A 164 -6.28 -3.52 -3.62
C ALA A 164 -6.89 -4.69 -2.81
N ASP A 165 -8.20 -4.65 -2.51
CA ASP A 165 -8.82 -5.63 -1.61
C ASP A 165 -8.57 -7.09 -2.08
N PRO A 166 -8.02 -7.97 -1.20
CA PRO A 166 -7.67 -9.37 -1.48
C PRO A 166 -8.82 -10.28 -1.89
N ARG A 167 -10.08 -9.87 -1.69
CA ARG A 167 -11.25 -10.70 -2.03
C ARG A 167 -11.21 -11.14 -3.49
N HIS A 168 -11.27 -12.45 -3.69
CA HIS A 168 -11.17 -13.16 -4.97
C HIS A 168 -9.83 -12.99 -5.69
N ARG A 169 -8.76 -12.63 -4.96
CA ARG A 169 -7.40 -12.50 -5.50
C ARG A 169 -6.58 -13.75 -5.24
N ARG A 170 -5.63 -13.96 -6.14
CA ARG A 170 -4.58 -14.96 -5.98
C ARG A 170 -3.34 -14.23 -5.48
N VAL A 171 -2.82 -14.68 -4.35
CA VAL A 171 -1.79 -13.95 -3.61
C VAL A 171 -0.55 -14.81 -3.46
N LEU A 172 0.63 -14.24 -3.74
CA LEU A 172 1.92 -14.86 -3.45
C LEU A 172 2.54 -14.19 -2.22
N ILE A 173 2.86 -14.98 -1.19
CA ILE A 173 3.74 -14.59 -0.09
C ILE A 173 5.14 -15.09 -0.43
N ALA A 174 6.07 -14.19 -0.75
CA ALA A 174 7.45 -14.57 -1.04
C ALA A 174 8.20 -14.77 0.29
N ASP A 175 8.64 -16.01 0.55
CA ASP A 175 9.16 -16.54 1.81
C ASP A 175 8.09 -17.02 2.82
N ALA A 176 7.83 -18.32 2.75
CA ALA A 176 6.95 -19.10 3.60
C ALA A 176 7.57 -19.40 4.97
N ARG A 177 8.91 -19.31 5.10
CA ARG A 177 9.63 -19.65 6.34
C ARG A 177 9.63 -18.51 7.34
N ALA A 178 9.34 -17.28 6.90
CA ALA A 178 9.23 -16.13 7.77
C ALA A 178 8.14 -16.36 8.86
N PRO A 179 8.39 -16.00 10.13
CA PRO A 179 7.45 -16.26 11.24
C PRO A 179 6.04 -15.68 11.03
N ASN A 180 5.91 -14.63 10.22
CA ASN A 180 4.66 -13.96 9.91
C ASN A 180 3.87 -14.55 8.73
N ALA A 181 4.44 -15.51 7.98
CA ALA A 181 3.82 -16.04 6.77
C ALA A 181 2.47 -16.73 7.05
N ALA A 182 2.36 -17.50 8.13
CA ALA A 182 1.12 -18.18 8.51
C ALA A 182 0.01 -17.19 8.89
N ALA A 183 0.35 -16.14 9.65
CA ALA A 183 -0.60 -15.10 10.02
C ALA A 183 -1.08 -14.30 8.79
N LEU A 184 -0.18 -13.97 7.86
CA LEU A 184 -0.53 -13.35 6.59
C LEU A 184 -1.48 -14.23 5.77
N ALA A 185 -1.17 -15.52 5.65
CA ALA A 185 -2.02 -16.47 4.93
C ALA A 185 -3.42 -16.59 5.55
N ALA A 186 -3.51 -16.69 6.89
CA ALA A 186 -4.79 -16.72 7.59
C ALA A 186 -5.60 -15.44 7.34
N ALA A 187 -4.99 -14.26 7.48
CA ALA A 187 -5.67 -12.99 7.25
C ALA A 187 -6.12 -12.80 5.79
N LEU A 188 -5.34 -13.26 4.82
CA LEU A 188 -5.71 -13.26 3.40
C LEU A 188 -6.91 -14.17 3.12
N ARG A 189 -6.92 -15.37 3.70
CA ARG A 189 -8.04 -16.31 3.59
C ARG A 189 -9.31 -15.70 4.18
N ASP A 190 -9.20 -15.11 5.38
CA ASP A 190 -10.32 -14.47 6.06
C ASP A 190 -10.81 -13.21 5.32
N ALA A 191 -9.91 -12.52 4.59
CA ALA A 191 -10.26 -11.44 3.66
C ALA A 191 -10.93 -11.93 2.35
N GLY A 192 -10.99 -13.24 2.12
CA GLY A 192 -11.64 -13.86 0.98
C GLY A 192 -10.74 -14.02 -0.25
N ALA A 193 -9.42 -14.11 -0.07
CA ALA A 193 -8.50 -14.50 -1.15
C ALA A 193 -8.95 -15.83 -1.78
N ALA A 194 -8.84 -15.91 -3.11
CA ALA A 194 -9.28 -17.08 -3.87
C ALA A 194 -8.26 -18.23 -3.78
N GLU A 195 -6.97 -17.91 -3.93
CA GLU A 195 -5.87 -18.86 -3.80
C GLU A 195 -4.68 -18.15 -3.14
N ILE A 196 -3.90 -18.87 -2.36
CA ILE A 196 -2.72 -18.35 -1.69
C ILE A 196 -1.55 -19.27 -2.03
N PHE A 197 -0.49 -18.69 -2.57
CA PHE A 197 0.80 -19.32 -2.82
C PHE A 197 1.80 -18.81 -1.77
N ALA A 198 2.67 -19.68 -1.29
CA ALA A 198 3.79 -19.28 -0.43
C ALA A 198 5.08 -19.86 -0.99
N GLY A 199 6.03 -18.98 -1.29
CA GLY A 199 7.33 -19.37 -1.83
C GLY A 199 8.26 -19.85 -0.72
N GLU A 200 8.86 -21.03 -0.84
CA GLU A 200 9.74 -21.62 0.16
C GLU A 200 11.15 -21.82 -0.40
N ALA A 201 12.13 -21.14 0.21
CA ALA A 201 13.54 -21.39 -0.06
C ALA A 201 14.00 -22.68 0.64
N GLU A 202 15.08 -23.29 0.16
CA GLU A 202 15.70 -24.45 0.82
C GLU A 202 14.70 -25.58 1.18
N GLY A 203 13.80 -25.99 0.28
CA GLY A 203 12.72 -26.94 0.60
C GLY A 203 13.17 -28.31 1.14
N TRP A 204 14.46 -28.63 1.06
CA TRP A 204 15.10 -29.80 1.68
C TRP A 204 15.27 -29.68 3.21
N ARG A 205 15.23 -28.46 3.76
CA ARG A 205 15.39 -28.18 5.20
C ARG A 205 14.03 -28.23 5.89
N SER A 206 13.99 -28.78 7.11
CA SER A 206 12.77 -28.79 7.94
C SER A 206 12.16 -27.39 8.07
N HIS A 207 10.84 -27.31 7.95
CA HIS A 207 10.07 -26.08 8.08
C HIS A 207 8.88 -26.32 9.03
N PRO A 208 9.00 -25.93 10.32
CA PRO A 208 7.94 -26.14 11.31
C PRO A 208 6.60 -25.48 10.93
N GLY A 209 6.63 -24.32 10.25
CA GLY A 209 5.45 -23.57 9.81
C GLY A 209 4.72 -24.16 8.60
N ARG A 210 5.31 -25.14 7.88
CA ARG A 210 4.73 -25.70 6.65
C ARG A 210 3.37 -26.33 6.90
N ALA A 211 3.23 -27.13 7.94
CA ALA A 211 1.98 -27.81 8.26
C ALA A 211 0.84 -26.81 8.57
N ALA A 212 1.17 -25.68 9.20
CA ALA A 212 0.19 -24.62 9.46
C ALA A 212 -0.28 -23.96 8.15
N LEU A 213 0.62 -23.70 7.21
CA LEU A 213 0.29 -23.16 5.89
C LEU A 213 -0.57 -24.14 5.08
N GLU A 214 -0.20 -25.41 5.05
CA GLU A 214 -0.96 -26.47 4.36
C GLU A 214 -2.36 -26.63 4.94
N ALA A 215 -2.51 -26.55 6.28
CA ALA A 215 -3.81 -26.59 6.96
C ALA A 215 -4.71 -25.38 6.61
N LEU A 216 -4.11 -24.25 6.19
CA LEU A 216 -4.84 -23.09 5.67
C LEU A 216 -5.19 -23.22 4.17
N GLY A 217 -4.79 -24.31 3.52
CA GLY A 217 -4.98 -24.53 2.07
C GLY A 217 -4.00 -23.74 1.20
N VAL A 218 -2.85 -23.34 1.75
CA VAL A 218 -1.81 -22.61 1.01
C VAL A 218 -1.00 -23.56 0.13
N HIS A 219 -0.75 -23.15 -1.11
CA HIS A 219 0.12 -23.87 -2.03
C HIS A 219 1.58 -23.45 -1.80
N VAL A 220 2.35 -24.31 -1.13
CA VAL A 220 3.78 -24.07 -0.90
C VAL A 220 4.57 -24.46 -2.16
N LEU A 221 5.33 -23.52 -2.71
CA LEU A 221 6.06 -23.67 -3.97
C LEU A 221 7.54 -23.32 -3.77
N PRO A 222 8.49 -23.92 -4.51
CA PRO A 222 9.89 -23.54 -4.41
C PRO A 222 10.11 -22.08 -4.81
N LEU A 223 10.75 -21.28 -3.94
CA LEU A 223 11.15 -19.91 -4.24
C LEU A 223 12.32 -19.49 -3.35
N ASP A 224 13.50 -19.37 -3.94
CA ASP A 224 14.62 -18.68 -3.33
C ASP A 224 14.81 -17.33 -4.02
N VAL A 225 14.59 -16.24 -3.27
CA VAL A 225 14.69 -14.88 -3.80
C VAL A 225 16.13 -14.49 -4.17
N THR A 226 17.13 -15.22 -3.67
CA THR A 226 18.54 -14.99 -4.01
C THR A 226 18.93 -15.66 -5.33
N ASP A 227 18.18 -16.67 -5.77
CA ASP A 227 18.41 -17.38 -7.03
C ASP A 227 17.50 -16.86 -8.16
N THR A 228 18.13 -16.21 -9.14
CA THR A 228 17.47 -15.72 -10.35
C THR A 228 16.73 -16.83 -11.13
N SER A 229 17.24 -18.06 -11.13
CA SER A 229 16.61 -19.18 -11.84
C SER A 229 15.34 -19.61 -11.14
N SER A 230 15.40 -19.86 -9.82
CA SER A 230 14.23 -20.15 -8.98
C SER A 230 13.12 -19.11 -9.15
N VAL A 231 13.45 -17.82 -9.06
CA VAL A 231 12.46 -16.73 -9.22
C VAL A 231 11.82 -16.75 -10.61
N ARG A 232 12.62 -16.91 -11.66
CA ARG A 232 12.15 -16.91 -13.05
C ARG A 232 11.27 -18.11 -13.37
N GLU A 233 11.62 -19.28 -12.87
CA GLU A 233 10.84 -20.52 -13.05
C GLU A 233 9.46 -20.37 -12.42
N LEU A 234 9.40 -19.97 -11.15
CA LEU A 234 8.11 -19.77 -10.47
C LEU A 234 7.27 -18.66 -11.14
N ALA A 235 7.91 -17.56 -11.56
CA ALA A 235 7.22 -16.49 -12.29
C ALA A 235 6.64 -17.00 -13.62
N GLY A 236 7.32 -17.92 -14.31
CA GLY A 236 6.81 -18.58 -15.51
C GLY A 236 5.56 -19.43 -15.24
N GLU A 237 5.48 -20.09 -14.08
CA GLU A 237 4.37 -20.97 -13.72
C GLU A 237 3.13 -20.25 -13.18
N ILE A 238 3.33 -19.23 -12.34
CA ILE A 238 2.27 -18.56 -11.59
C ILE A 238 2.27 -17.03 -11.71
N GLY A 239 3.22 -16.41 -12.41
CA GLY A 239 3.27 -14.94 -12.56
C GLY A 239 2.01 -14.38 -13.23
N GLY A 240 1.51 -15.04 -14.27
CA GLY A 240 0.22 -14.70 -14.89
C GLY A 240 -1.01 -14.99 -14.02
N LYS A 241 -0.83 -15.70 -12.91
CA LYS A 241 -1.86 -16.03 -11.92
C LYS A 241 -1.75 -15.20 -10.64
N THR A 242 -0.72 -14.37 -10.48
CA THR A 242 -0.50 -13.60 -9.24
C THR A 242 -1.13 -12.23 -9.36
N ASP A 243 -2.13 -11.94 -8.52
CA ASP A 243 -2.78 -10.62 -8.46
C ASP A 243 -2.14 -9.74 -7.37
N ILE A 244 -1.75 -10.33 -6.24
CA ILE A 244 -1.05 -9.61 -5.17
C ILE A 244 0.24 -10.36 -4.86
N LEU A 245 1.36 -9.65 -4.83
CA LEU A 245 2.65 -10.20 -4.39
C LEU A 245 3.08 -9.48 -3.13
N ILE A 246 3.31 -10.25 -2.06
CA ILE A 246 3.85 -9.77 -0.79
C ILE A 246 5.32 -10.20 -0.71
N ALA A 247 6.23 -9.26 -0.94
CA ALA A 247 7.66 -9.43 -0.75
C ALA A 247 7.95 -9.44 0.76
N ASN A 248 7.94 -10.65 1.32
CA ASN A 248 8.06 -10.91 2.75
C ASN A 248 9.44 -11.45 3.15
N ALA A 249 10.22 -11.96 2.19
CA ALA A 249 11.56 -12.48 2.39
C ALA A 249 12.45 -11.42 3.04
N ARG A 250 13.10 -11.82 4.15
CA ARG A 250 13.99 -10.93 4.88
C ARG A 250 15.16 -11.68 5.51
N PHE A 251 16.32 -11.05 5.50
CA PHE A 251 17.50 -11.49 6.22
C PHE A 251 17.98 -10.37 7.14
N ILE A 252 18.16 -10.69 8.41
CA ILE A 252 18.49 -9.73 9.48
C ILE A 252 19.62 -10.31 10.31
N ARG A 253 20.68 -9.53 10.54
CA ARG A 253 21.74 -9.89 11.48
C ARG A 253 22.03 -8.74 12.45
N PRO A 254 21.82 -8.93 13.77
CA PRO A 254 22.26 -7.95 14.76
C PRO A 254 23.77 -7.70 14.64
N GLY A 255 24.19 -6.46 14.86
CA GLY A 255 25.56 -5.99 14.76
C GLY A 255 25.66 -4.66 14.01
N GLY A 256 26.42 -3.72 14.57
CA GLY A 256 26.74 -2.47 13.88
C GLY A 256 27.69 -2.66 12.70
N ALA A 257 27.80 -1.63 11.87
CA ALA A 257 28.62 -1.66 10.65
C ALA A 257 30.12 -1.93 10.92
N LEU A 258 30.61 -1.59 12.11
CA LEU A 258 31.99 -1.83 12.55
C LEU A 258 32.14 -3.06 13.44
N ALA A 259 31.05 -3.73 13.80
CA ALA A 259 31.06 -4.80 14.81
C ALA A 259 31.75 -6.08 14.31
N ARG A 260 31.96 -6.21 12.99
CA ARG A 260 32.54 -7.39 12.34
C ARG A 260 33.73 -6.98 11.48
N ALA A 261 34.76 -7.81 11.45
CA ALA A 261 35.94 -7.62 10.61
C ALA A 261 35.72 -8.12 9.16
N ASP A 262 34.47 -8.27 8.72
CA ASP A 262 34.08 -8.68 7.37
C ASP A 262 32.73 -8.05 6.95
N THR A 263 32.39 -8.23 5.67
CA THR A 263 31.11 -7.76 5.08
C THR A 263 30.19 -8.90 4.66
N ALA A 264 30.42 -10.13 5.12
CA ALA A 264 29.72 -11.31 4.59
C ALA A 264 28.21 -11.21 4.84
N PHE A 265 27.81 -10.98 6.09
CA PHE A 265 26.39 -10.82 6.43
C PHE A 265 25.75 -9.60 5.78
N ALA A 266 26.48 -8.48 5.64
CA ALA A 266 25.96 -7.31 4.95
C ALA A 266 25.66 -7.58 3.47
N ARG A 267 26.47 -8.44 2.82
CA ARG A 267 26.17 -8.92 1.45
C ARG A 267 24.92 -9.78 1.42
N ASP A 268 24.77 -10.70 2.37
CA ASP A 268 23.56 -11.55 2.47
C ASP A 268 22.29 -10.71 2.72
N GLU A 269 22.37 -9.70 3.59
CA GLU A 269 21.28 -8.75 3.85
C GLU A 269 20.88 -7.98 2.59
N ILE A 270 21.86 -7.47 1.82
CA ILE A 270 21.60 -6.82 0.53
C ILE A 270 21.04 -7.79 -0.49
N GLU A 271 21.56 -9.02 -0.53
CA GLU A 271 21.19 -10.02 -1.52
C GLU A 271 19.74 -10.47 -1.36
N VAL A 272 19.27 -10.64 -0.11
CA VAL A 272 17.88 -10.99 0.19
C VAL A 272 16.96 -9.76 0.12
N ASN A 273 17.26 -8.72 0.91
CA ASN A 273 16.30 -7.64 1.18
C ASN A 273 16.16 -6.66 0.01
N TYR A 274 17.22 -6.44 -0.78
CA TYR A 274 17.22 -5.49 -1.88
C TYR A 274 17.25 -6.19 -3.24
N LEU A 275 18.27 -7.00 -3.50
CA LEU A 275 18.43 -7.66 -4.80
C LEU A 275 17.37 -8.74 -5.01
N GLY A 276 16.99 -9.50 -3.96
CA GLY A 276 15.89 -10.45 -4.03
C GLY A 276 14.55 -9.78 -4.36
N LEU A 277 14.28 -8.63 -3.74
CA LEU A 277 13.12 -7.80 -4.08
C LEU A 277 13.16 -7.35 -5.55
N MET A 278 14.32 -6.92 -6.04
CA MET A 278 14.52 -6.52 -7.44
C MET A 278 14.31 -7.69 -8.42
N ARG A 279 14.82 -8.89 -8.11
CA ARG A 279 14.62 -10.10 -8.93
C ARG A 279 13.14 -10.46 -9.03
N LEU A 280 12.43 -10.44 -7.90
CA LEU A 280 10.98 -10.65 -7.89
C LEU A 280 10.29 -9.63 -8.80
N ALA A 281 10.64 -8.34 -8.70
CA ALA A 281 10.02 -7.28 -9.49
C ALA A 281 10.26 -7.46 -11.00
N GLN A 282 11.49 -7.84 -11.39
CA GLN A 282 11.84 -8.11 -12.78
C GLN A 282 11.08 -9.32 -13.36
N ALA A 283 10.89 -10.38 -12.57
CA ALA A 283 10.27 -11.61 -13.05
C ALA A 283 8.72 -11.57 -13.01
N PHE A 284 8.13 -11.08 -11.91
CA PHE A 284 6.68 -11.04 -11.72
C PHE A 284 6.03 -9.75 -12.22
N GLY A 285 6.74 -8.62 -12.15
CA GLY A 285 6.23 -7.29 -12.47
C GLY A 285 5.57 -7.19 -13.85
N PRO A 286 6.22 -7.63 -14.94
CA PRO A 286 5.63 -7.56 -16.28
C PRO A 286 4.29 -8.31 -16.40
N ALA A 287 4.20 -9.51 -15.83
CA ALA A 287 2.96 -10.30 -15.83
C ALA A 287 1.87 -9.65 -14.98
N MET A 288 2.20 -9.16 -13.79
CA MET A 288 1.27 -8.46 -12.90
C MET A 288 0.74 -7.16 -13.54
N CYS A 289 1.61 -6.39 -14.20
CA CYS A 289 1.22 -5.20 -14.96
C CYS A 289 0.16 -5.52 -16.02
N ALA A 290 0.26 -6.64 -16.72
CA ALA A 290 -0.75 -7.05 -17.71
C ALA A 290 -2.12 -7.36 -17.07
N ARG A 291 -2.16 -7.75 -15.78
CA ARG A 291 -3.40 -8.08 -15.05
C ARG A 291 -4.17 -6.86 -14.57
N THR A 292 -3.54 -5.69 -14.52
CA THR A 292 -4.21 -4.42 -14.17
C THR A 292 -5.37 -4.10 -15.13
N ALA A 293 -5.33 -4.64 -16.35
CA ALA A 293 -6.36 -4.48 -17.35
C ALA A 293 -7.38 -5.62 -17.42
N ASP A 294 -7.42 -6.52 -16.43
CA ASP A 294 -8.37 -7.66 -16.38
C ASP A 294 -9.84 -7.24 -16.11
N GLY A 295 -10.24 -6.04 -16.54
CA GLY A 295 -11.63 -5.59 -16.56
C GLY A 295 -12.23 -5.43 -15.17
N ILE A 296 -13.47 -5.91 -15.01
CA ILE A 296 -14.23 -5.80 -13.77
C ILE A 296 -13.44 -6.47 -12.66
N ASN A 297 -13.19 -5.73 -11.58
CA ASN A 297 -12.40 -6.19 -10.45
C ASN A 297 -10.95 -6.47 -10.83
N SER A 298 -10.19 -5.58 -11.46
CA SER A 298 -8.72 -5.68 -11.41
C SER A 298 -8.20 -4.88 -10.21
N ALA A 299 -7.74 -5.62 -9.20
CA ALA A 299 -6.99 -5.10 -8.06
C ALA A 299 -5.69 -5.88 -8.01
N VAL A 300 -4.60 -5.19 -8.33
CA VAL A 300 -3.27 -5.77 -8.42
C VAL A 300 -2.35 -4.93 -7.55
N ALA A 301 -1.59 -5.57 -6.68
CA ALA A 301 -0.71 -4.88 -5.74
C ALA A 301 0.61 -5.61 -5.52
N TRP A 302 1.64 -4.80 -5.38
CA TRP A 302 2.96 -5.17 -4.91
C TRP A 302 3.10 -4.68 -3.47
N VAL A 303 3.42 -5.55 -2.53
CA VAL A 303 3.54 -5.20 -1.12
C VAL A 303 4.95 -5.52 -0.64
N ASN A 304 5.66 -4.53 -0.10
CA ASN A 304 6.95 -4.72 0.54
C ASN A 304 6.80 -4.67 2.06
N ILE A 305 7.31 -5.67 2.76
CA ILE A 305 7.43 -5.61 4.22
C ILE A 305 8.82 -5.07 4.54
N LEU A 306 8.86 -3.83 5.02
CA LEU A 306 10.07 -3.08 5.34
C LEU A 306 10.17 -2.81 6.85
N SER A 307 11.31 -2.27 7.26
CA SER A 307 11.53 -1.72 8.61
C SER A 307 11.51 -0.20 8.60
N VAL A 308 11.08 0.41 9.71
CA VAL A 308 11.30 1.86 9.94
C VAL A 308 12.76 2.27 9.89
N ASN A 309 13.66 1.32 10.15
CA ASN A 309 15.11 1.52 10.03
C ASN A 309 15.58 1.76 8.59
N ALA A 310 14.69 1.66 7.59
CA ALA A 310 14.94 2.14 6.25
C ALA A 310 15.10 3.67 6.15
N LEU A 311 14.56 4.41 7.12
CA LEU A 311 14.49 5.89 7.09
C LEU A 311 15.51 6.56 8.02
N SER A 312 15.80 5.95 9.18
CA SER A 312 16.91 6.33 10.05
C SER A 312 17.49 5.07 10.69
N ALA A 313 18.82 4.98 10.74
CA ALA A 313 19.49 3.75 11.15
C ALA A 313 19.49 3.54 12.67
N ALA A 314 19.35 2.27 13.06
CA ALA A 314 19.65 1.78 14.39
C ALA A 314 21.10 1.23 14.41
N PRO A 315 22.02 1.80 15.22
CA PRO A 315 23.45 1.43 15.20
C PRO A 315 23.72 -0.05 15.40
N GLU A 316 22.86 -0.75 16.13
CA GLU A 316 22.94 -2.17 16.43
C GLU A 316 22.48 -3.08 15.28
N PHE A 317 22.00 -2.51 14.17
CA PHE A 317 21.56 -3.25 12.97
C PHE A 317 22.10 -2.61 11.67
N GLY A 318 23.35 -2.15 11.66
CA GLY A 318 23.87 -1.28 10.59
C GLY A 318 23.72 -1.81 9.15
N GLY A 319 24.10 -3.07 8.91
CA GLY A 319 23.98 -3.71 7.59
C GLY A 319 22.52 -3.88 7.15
N PHE A 320 21.68 -4.38 8.07
CA PHE A 320 20.24 -4.50 7.86
C PHE A 320 19.59 -3.15 7.51
N CYS A 321 19.89 -2.08 8.28
CA CYS A 321 19.36 -0.73 8.01
C CYS A 321 19.72 -0.26 6.59
N ALA A 322 20.97 -0.46 6.16
CA ALA A 322 21.40 -0.11 4.80
C ALA A 322 20.63 -0.89 3.72
N SER A 323 20.42 -2.20 3.94
CA SER A 323 19.62 -3.02 3.01
C SER A 323 18.15 -2.58 2.93
N GLN A 324 17.56 -2.17 4.06
CA GLN A 324 16.19 -1.68 4.13
C GLN A 324 16.06 -0.29 3.48
N ALA A 325 17.05 0.59 3.65
CA ALA A 325 17.09 1.88 2.95
C ALA A 325 17.18 1.69 1.42
N ALA A 326 17.99 0.72 0.96
CA ALA A 326 18.05 0.37 -0.46
C ALA A 326 16.71 -0.19 -0.97
N ALA A 327 16.06 -1.08 -0.21
CA ALA A 327 14.73 -1.60 -0.53
C ALA A 327 13.64 -0.50 -0.55
N HIS A 328 13.69 0.45 0.39
CA HIS A 328 12.83 1.63 0.39
C HIS A 328 13.03 2.46 -0.87
N SER A 329 14.27 2.77 -1.26
CA SER A 329 14.54 3.50 -2.49
C SER A 329 14.06 2.74 -3.73
N LEU A 330 14.26 1.42 -3.79
CA LEU A 330 13.73 0.58 -4.86
C LEU A 330 12.21 0.67 -4.97
N SER A 331 11.50 0.65 -3.84
CA SER A 331 10.04 0.72 -3.83
C SER A 331 9.51 2.03 -4.42
N GLN A 332 10.22 3.15 -4.25
CA GLN A 332 9.88 4.43 -4.85
C GLN A 332 10.03 4.38 -6.37
N THR A 333 11.09 3.72 -6.86
CA THR A 333 11.28 3.46 -8.29
C THR A 333 10.16 2.57 -8.83
N LEU A 334 9.80 1.48 -8.14
CA LEU A 334 8.72 0.60 -8.55
C LEU A 334 7.37 1.34 -8.62
N ARG A 335 7.08 2.26 -7.68
CA ARG A 335 5.89 3.13 -7.76
C ARG A 335 5.86 3.94 -9.04
N ALA A 336 7.00 4.43 -9.53
CA ALA A 336 7.08 5.17 -10.77
C ALA A 336 6.91 4.25 -12.00
N GLU A 337 7.64 3.12 -12.03
CA GLU A 337 7.63 2.19 -13.16
C GLU A 337 6.27 1.49 -13.35
N PHE A 338 5.59 1.14 -12.26
CA PHE A 338 4.30 0.44 -12.31
C PHE A 338 3.10 1.36 -12.47
N ARG A 339 3.28 2.68 -12.30
CA ARG A 339 2.21 3.70 -12.38
C ARG A 339 1.43 3.64 -13.68
N ASP A 340 2.14 3.50 -14.80
CA ASP A 340 1.55 3.52 -16.14
C ASP A 340 0.66 2.31 -16.42
N ALA A 341 0.97 1.16 -15.80
CA ALA A 341 0.12 -0.01 -15.82
C ALA A 341 -1.03 0.09 -14.81
N GLY A 342 -0.83 0.84 -13.73
CA GLY A 342 -1.78 0.92 -12.63
C GLY A 342 -1.62 -0.20 -11.59
N LEU A 343 -0.42 -0.78 -11.52
CA LEU A 343 -0.02 -1.73 -10.49
C LEU A 343 0.41 -0.92 -9.25
N ARG A 344 -0.31 -1.13 -8.14
CA ARG A 344 -0.09 -0.39 -6.89
C ARG A 344 1.12 -0.94 -6.16
N VAL A 345 1.89 -0.09 -5.50
CA VAL A 345 3.01 -0.49 -4.64
C VAL A 345 2.80 0.05 -3.24
N MET A 346 2.62 -0.87 -2.30
CA MET A 346 2.44 -0.60 -0.88
C MET A 346 3.69 -1.00 -0.11
N ASN A 347 4.14 -0.15 0.80
CA ASN A 347 5.18 -0.48 1.77
C ASN A 347 4.55 -0.56 3.15
N VAL A 348 4.90 -1.62 3.89
CA VAL A 348 4.53 -1.78 5.29
C VAL A 348 5.80 -1.60 6.12
N TYR A 349 5.92 -0.48 6.83
CA TYR A 349 7.03 -0.23 7.74
C TYR A 349 6.69 -0.79 9.12
N THR A 350 7.58 -1.63 9.61
CA THR A 350 7.47 -2.27 10.92
C THR A 350 8.53 -1.74 11.87
N GLY A 351 8.17 -1.62 13.15
CA GLY A 351 9.16 -1.58 14.22
C GLY A 351 9.76 -2.98 14.47
N PRO A 352 10.40 -3.21 15.62
CA PRO A 352 10.84 -4.55 16.03
C PRO A 352 9.69 -5.55 15.96
N THR A 353 9.87 -6.65 15.24
CA THR A 353 8.87 -7.72 15.14
C THR A 353 9.12 -8.83 16.16
N GLU A 354 8.11 -9.59 16.52
CA GLU A 354 8.30 -10.82 17.30
C GLU A 354 8.94 -11.91 16.42
N ASP A 355 10.27 -11.94 16.45
CA ASP A 355 11.10 -12.95 15.82
C ASP A 355 12.35 -13.23 16.68
N ASP A 356 13.13 -14.22 16.24
CA ASP A 356 14.36 -14.63 16.92
C ASP A 356 15.42 -13.51 16.97
N TRP A 357 15.40 -12.57 16.01
CA TRP A 357 16.43 -11.53 15.87
C TRP A 357 16.21 -10.34 16.80
N HIS A 358 14.96 -10.04 17.12
CA HIS A 358 14.59 -8.97 18.04
C HIS A 358 14.24 -9.51 19.42
N GLN A 359 14.41 -10.81 19.69
CA GLN A 359 14.15 -11.41 21.01
C GLN A 359 14.80 -10.63 22.18
N PRO A 360 16.05 -10.13 22.09
CA PRO A 360 16.68 -9.38 23.17
C PRO A 360 16.09 -7.98 23.43
N LEU A 361 15.37 -7.40 22.48
CA LEU A 361 14.79 -6.07 22.64
C LEU A 361 13.60 -6.12 23.61
N PRO A 362 13.37 -5.06 24.42
CA PRO A 362 12.17 -4.97 25.24
C PRO A 362 10.91 -4.76 24.35
N PRO A 363 9.70 -5.08 24.86
CA PRO A 363 8.45 -4.63 24.27
C PRO A 363 8.37 -3.10 24.17
N PRO A 364 7.55 -2.53 23.26
CA PRO A 364 6.58 -3.21 22.41
C PRO A 364 7.17 -3.81 21.13
N LYS A 365 6.65 -4.98 20.70
CA LYS A 365 7.02 -5.65 19.44
C LYS A 365 5.77 -5.88 18.58
N VAL A 366 5.96 -5.91 17.27
CA VAL A 366 4.90 -6.18 16.30
C VAL A 366 4.69 -7.69 16.19
N THR A 367 3.49 -8.15 16.54
CA THR A 367 3.09 -9.55 16.39
C THR A 367 2.83 -9.89 14.91
N PRO A 368 3.01 -11.15 14.48
CA PRO A 368 2.59 -11.65 13.17
C PRO A 368 1.15 -11.24 12.79
N GLU A 369 0.21 -11.33 13.72
CA GLU A 369 -1.21 -11.03 13.51
C GLU A 369 -1.44 -9.53 13.33
N ALA A 370 -0.72 -8.68 14.07
CA ALA A 370 -0.80 -7.23 13.90
C ALA A 370 -0.27 -6.81 12.53
N LEU A 371 0.85 -7.38 12.09
CA LEU A 371 1.41 -7.15 10.76
C LEU A 371 0.45 -7.60 9.65
N ALA A 372 -0.12 -8.80 9.78
CA ALA A 372 -1.09 -9.31 8.82
C ALA A 372 -2.32 -8.40 8.74
N ARG A 373 -2.90 -8.02 9.88
CA ARG A 373 -4.06 -7.12 9.95
C ARG A 373 -3.78 -5.75 9.30
N ALA A 374 -2.64 -5.14 9.61
CA ALA A 374 -2.25 -3.86 9.04
C ALA A 374 -2.04 -3.95 7.52
N THR A 375 -1.44 -5.04 7.04
CA THR A 375 -1.25 -5.30 5.61
C THR A 375 -2.60 -5.43 4.89
N ILE A 376 -3.55 -6.19 5.44
CA ILE A 376 -4.88 -6.34 4.84
C ILE A 376 -5.66 -5.01 4.88
N ASP A 377 -5.60 -4.25 5.98
CA ASP A 377 -6.24 -2.93 6.06
C ASP A 377 -5.69 -1.96 5.01
N GLY A 378 -4.36 -1.90 4.86
CA GLY A 378 -3.69 -1.08 3.86
C GLY A 378 -4.12 -1.43 2.43
N LEU A 379 -4.21 -2.72 2.11
CA LEU A 379 -4.71 -3.20 0.82
C LEU A 379 -6.17 -2.80 0.57
N LYS A 380 -7.04 -2.96 1.57
CA LYS A 380 -8.46 -2.57 1.48
C LYS A 380 -8.65 -1.07 1.31
N ARG A 381 -7.82 -0.26 1.95
CA ARG A 381 -7.88 1.20 1.87
C ARG A 381 -7.12 1.77 0.66
N GLY A 382 -6.26 0.97 0.02
CA GLY A 382 -5.46 1.39 -1.13
C GLY A 382 -4.30 2.32 -0.77
N LEU A 383 -3.67 2.09 0.39
CA LEU A 383 -2.58 2.91 0.90
C LEU A 383 -1.26 2.62 0.19
N GLU A 384 -0.39 3.63 0.08
CA GLU A 384 1.00 3.43 -0.35
C GLU A 384 1.91 3.10 0.84
N ASP A 385 1.73 3.75 1.98
CA ASP A 385 2.58 3.55 3.16
C ASP A 385 1.71 3.17 4.38
N VAL A 386 2.01 2.01 4.97
CA VAL A 386 1.37 1.48 6.18
C VAL A 386 2.41 1.42 7.28
N TRP A 387 2.05 1.90 8.48
CA TRP A 387 2.93 1.91 9.64
C TRP A 387 2.36 0.95 10.69
N CYS A 388 3.11 -0.11 10.99
CA CYS A 388 2.63 -1.20 11.83
C CYS A 388 3.34 -1.20 13.20
N GLY A 389 2.55 -1.00 14.26
CA GLY A 389 3.01 -0.92 15.64
C GLY A 389 3.29 0.50 16.12
N ASP A 390 3.27 0.69 17.44
CA ASP A 390 3.40 2.01 18.06
C ASP A 390 4.76 2.65 17.77
N ILE A 391 5.83 1.86 17.83
CA ILE A 391 7.18 2.31 17.45
C ILE A 391 7.19 2.82 16.02
N ALA A 392 6.52 2.14 15.08
CA ALA A 392 6.53 2.58 13.69
C ALA A 392 5.77 3.89 13.48
N CYS A 393 4.64 4.06 14.18
CA CYS A 393 3.87 5.30 14.18
C CYS A 393 4.64 6.47 14.81
N ASP A 394 5.28 6.27 15.97
CA ASP A 394 6.13 7.28 16.63
C ASP A 394 7.30 7.68 15.71
N PHE A 395 7.97 6.68 15.13
CA PHE A 395 9.10 6.89 14.23
C PHE A 395 8.72 7.72 13.00
N ARG A 396 7.56 7.42 12.38
CA ARG A 396 7.00 8.24 11.29
C ARG A 396 6.82 9.69 11.70
N ASP A 397 6.23 9.93 12.88
CA ASP A 397 5.87 11.27 13.32
C ASP A 397 7.12 12.09 13.68
N ARG A 398 8.12 11.47 14.29
CA ARG A 398 9.44 12.08 14.54
C ARG A 398 10.20 12.33 13.24
N PHE A 399 10.21 11.38 12.32
CA PHE A 399 10.87 11.53 11.02
C PHE A 399 10.27 12.70 10.22
N ARG A 400 8.93 12.86 10.24
CA ARG A 400 8.25 13.99 9.58
C ARG A 400 8.54 15.33 10.24
N ARG A 401 8.72 15.35 11.56
CA ARG A 401 8.99 16.58 12.32
C ARG A 401 10.40 17.07 12.05
N ASP A 402 11.40 16.21 12.24
CA ASP A 402 12.80 16.52 12.00
C ASP A 402 13.61 15.21 11.84
N PRO A 403 13.96 14.81 10.61
CA PRO A 403 14.75 13.61 10.36
C PRO A 403 16.12 13.64 11.04
N ARG A 404 16.73 14.82 11.19
CA ARG A 404 18.09 14.96 11.75
C ARG A 404 18.08 14.79 13.26
N VAL A 405 17.05 15.29 13.93
CA VAL A 405 16.84 15.04 15.36
C VAL A 405 16.61 13.55 15.60
N LEU A 406 15.74 12.91 14.81
CA LEU A 406 15.50 11.48 14.93
C LEU A 406 16.79 10.66 14.74
N GLU A 407 17.61 10.98 13.74
CA GLU A 407 18.93 10.34 13.55
C GLU A 407 19.82 10.50 14.79
N ARG A 408 19.84 11.68 15.41
CA ARG A 408 20.61 11.90 16.65
C ARG A 408 20.07 11.07 17.81
N GLU A 409 18.75 11.00 17.96
CA GLU A 409 18.10 10.21 19.02
C GLU A 409 18.38 8.72 18.85
N THR A 410 18.31 8.18 17.61
CA THR A 410 18.59 6.76 17.35
C THR A 410 20.07 6.41 17.43
N THR A 411 20.97 7.34 17.08
CA THR A 411 22.42 7.05 17.03
C THR A 411 23.19 7.39 18.29
N MET A 412 22.73 8.35 19.09
CA MET A 412 23.42 8.76 20.33
C MET A 412 22.95 7.98 21.58
N GLY A 413 22.12 6.96 21.41
CA GLY A 413 21.71 6.09 22.51
C GLY A 413 20.87 6.81 23.56
N GLY A 414 19.93 7.66 23.14
CA GLY A 414 18.90 8.12 24.06
C GLY A 414 18.17 6.90 24.60
N GLU A 415 18.14 6.74 25.92
CA GLU A 415 17.16 5.88 26.57
C GLU A 415 15.81 6.22 25.92
N GLY A 416 15.19 5.24 25.25
CA GLY A 416 13.87 5.45 24.66
C GLY A 416 12.87 5.94 25.72
N PRO A 417 11.74 6.54 25.30
CA PRO A 417 10.71 6.97 26.23
C PRO A 417 10.23 5.86 27.17
#